data_AF-A0A2V9KJM3-F1
#
_entry.id   AF-A0A2V9KJM3-F1
#
_cell.length_a   1.000
_cell.length_b   1.000
_cell.length_c   1.000
_cell.angle_alpha   90.00
_cell.angle_beta   90.00
_cell.angle_gamma   90.00
#
_symmetry.space_group_name_H-M   'P 1'
#
loop_
_entity.id
_entity.type
_entity.pdbx_description
1 polymer ?
#
loop_
_entity_poly.entity_id
_entity_poly.type
_entity_poly.pdbx_seq_one_letter_code
_entity_poly.pdbx_strand_id
1 'polypeptide(L)'
;MKRISVAGGGGFLGLSGLVKLASADGTQSSLVHNVQDVNILVAAEIAEALAVTTYSNIINVAPFFANLESDDQGYLQAARQEEMSHYLLEQSATGKPSPFTSFFYPPNMFADAQTTLNVLVTLEDAFIAAYLVGVRNFSTPDLRVTAARIMGIESDHRTLARVVGPGVAASDGGPIENITGIQGTAESVDPPNNNGYERTLCWTQIAQAVAALTPFVDAQAAQAAGFDTTKPFAFESFTPTLPSALGEFISFKGC
;
A
#
# COMPACT_ATOMS: atom_id res chain seq x y z
N MET A 1 9.50 14.19 -21.37
CA MET A 1 10.20 13.39 -20.34
C MET A 1 11.36 14.22 -19.77
N LYS A 2 11.15 14.86 -18.61
CA LYS A 2 12.21 15.61 -17.94
C LYS A 2 12.90 14.66 -16.95
N ARG A 3 14.17 14.36 -17.21
CA ARG A 3 15.00 13.53 -16.32
C ARG A 3 15.18 14.29 -15.00
N ILE A 4 14.68 13.72 -13.91
CA ILE A 4 15.02 14.20 -12.56
C ILE A 4 16.40 13.64 -12.24
N SER A 5 17.39 14.52 -12.21
CA SER A 5 18.73 14.22 -11.72
C SER A 5 18.73 14.40 -10.21
N VAL A 6 18.99 13.31 -9.47
CA VAL A 6 19.24 13.36 -8.02
C VAL A 6 20.74 13.52 -7.82
N ALA A 7 21.15 14.67 -7.29
CA ALA A 7 22.49 14.90 -6.76
C ALA A 7 22.37 15.56 -5.39
N GLY A 8 23.02 14.98 -4.38
CA GLY A 8 23.16 15.60 -3.06
C GLY A 8 23.30 14.59 -1.93
N GLY A 9 24.54 14.30 -1.53
CA GLY A 9 24.86 13.43 -0.41
C GLY A 9 24.48 14.04 0.94
N GLY A 10 23.55 13.40 1.62
CA GLY A 10 23.41 13.32 3.07
C GLY A 10 23.22 11.84 3.39
N GLY A 11 23.65 11.36 4.57
CA GLY A 11 23.58 9.94 4.93
C GLY A 11 22.15 9.41 4.96
N PHE A 12 21.62 9.03 3.81
CA PHE A 12 20.40 8.25 3.69
C PHE A 12 20.68 6.89 4.30
N LEU A 13 20.07 6.60 5.46
CA LEU A 13 19.68 5.23 5.76
C LEU A 13 18.56 4.89 4.76
N GLY A 14 18.94 4.69 3.50
CA GLY A 14 18.02 4.14 2.50
C GLY A 14 17.48 2.82 3.05
N LEU A 15 16.29 2.41 2.62
CA LEU A 15 15.66 1.18 3.11
C LEU A 15 16.61 -0.03 3.08
N SER A 16 17.60 -0.08 2.19
CA SER A 16 18.69 -1.08 2.20
C SER A 16 19.47 -1.17 3.52
N GLY A 17 19.63 -0.06 4.25
CA GLY A 17 20.19 0.01 5.60
C GLY A 17 19.19 -0.43 6.68
N LEU A 18 17.90 -0.10 6.51
CA LEU A 18 16.82 -0.52 7.41
C LEU A 18 16.48 -2.00 7.29
N VAL A 19 16.50 -2.55 6.08
CA VAL A 19 16.38 -3.98 5.77
C VAL A 19 17.56 -4.77 6.33
N LYS A 20 18.78 -4.19 6.30
CA LYS A 20 19.94 -4.76 7.00
C LYS A 20 19.79 -4.70 8.52
N LEU A 21 19.21 -3.63 9.08
CA LEU A 21 18.92 -3.52 10.52
C LEU A 21 17.84 -4.53 10.95
N ALA A 22 16.76 -4.65 10.17
CA ALA A 22 15.68 -5.61 10.38
C ALA A 22 16.19 -7.06 10.27
N SER A 23 17.19 -7.32 9.44
CA SER A 23 17.84 -8.64 9.34
C SER A 23 18.87 -8.94 10.45
N ALA A 24 19.34 -7.93 11.20
CA ALA A 24 20.45 -8.07 12.14
C ALA A 24 20.04 -8.48 13.57
N ASP A 25 18.77 -8.33 13.95
CA ASP A 25 18.31 -8.64 15.32
C ASP A 25 17.96 -10.14 15.45
N GLY A 26 18.90 -10.94 15.93
CA GLY A 26 18.91 -12.42 15.82
C GLY A 26 18.05 -13.21 16.82
N THR A 27 16.89 -12.70 17.25
CA THR A 27 16.08 -13.34 18.32
C THR A 27 14.73 -13.91 17.87
N GLN A 28 14.30 -13.73 16.62
CA GLN A 28 13.13 -14.40 16.06
C GLN A 28 13.48 -15.21 14.79
N SER A 29 12.97 -16.44 14.71
CA SER A 29 13.17 -17.33 13.57
C SER A 29 12.20 -16.98 12.44
N SER A 30 12.66 -16.23 11.44
CA SER A 30 11.94 -16.04 10.19
C SER A 30 11.57 -17.41 9.58
N LEU A 31 10.34 -17.56 9.06
CA LEU A 31 9.92 -18.75 8.32
C LEU A 31 10.60 -18.82 6.94
N VAL A 32 11.14 -17.70 6.48
CA VAL A 32 11.83 -17.55 5.19
C VAL A 32 13.30 -17.18 5.43
N HIS A 33 14.22 -17.99 4.92
CA HIS A 33 15.66 -17.81 5.17
C HIS A 33 16.41 -17.16 4.00
N ASN A 34 15.77 -17.01 2.83
CA ASN A 34 16.37 -16.34 1.68
C ASN A 34 16.35 -14.82 1.90
N VAL A 35 17.52 -14.18 1.89
CA VAL A 35 17.67 -12.73 2.12
C VAL A 35 16.87 -11.90 1.11
N GLN A 36 16.83 -12.30 -0.16
CA GLN A 36 16.05 -11.58 -1.17
C GLN A 36 14.56 -11.67 -0.88
N ASP A 37 14.06 -12.85 -0.50
CA ASP A 37 12.65 -13.04 -0.15
C ASP A 37 12.28 -12.22 1.09
N VAL A 38 13.12 -12.24 2.12
CA VAL A 38 12.93 -11.42 3.33
C VAL A 38 12.87 -9.93 2.98
N ASN A 39 13.73 -9.45 2.08
CA ASN A 39 13.70 -8.05 1.66
C ASN A 39 12.40 -7.69 0.93
N ILE A 40 11.84 -8.60 0.15
CA ILE A 40 10.56 -8.38 -0.54
C ILE A 40 9.42 -8.39 0.49
N LEU A 41 9.41 -9.35 1.42
CA LEU A 41 8.39 -9.45 2.47
C LEU A 41 8.40 -8.23 3.40
N VAL A 42 9.58 -7.75 3.84
CA VAL A 42 9.67 -6.53 4.66
C VAL A 42 9.17 -5.30 3.90
N ALA A 43 9.42 -5.21 2.59
CA ALA A 43 8.89 -4.11 1.79
C ALA A 43 7.36 -4.16 1.67
N ALA A 44 6.79 -5.35 1.48
CA ALA A 44 5.35 -5.58 1.48
C ALA A 44 4.74 -5.26 2.86
N GLU A 45 5.32 -5.76 3.95
CA GLU A 45 4.88 -5.50 5.32
C GLU A 45 4.81 -3.99 5.65
N ILE A 46 5.77 -3.20 5.17
CA ILE A 46 5.74 -1.73 5.31
C ILE A 46 4.60 -1.11 4.48
N ALA A 47 4.36 -1.63 3.28
CA ALA A 47 3.28 -1.21 2.41
C ALA A 47 1.91 -1.51 3.05
N GLU A 48 1.72 -2.69 3.62
CA GLU A 48 0.48 -3.07 4.30
C GLU A 48 0.24 -2.23 5.57
N ALA A 49 1.28 -1.96 6.35
CA ALA A 49 1.17 -1.04 7.49
C ALA A 49 0.74 0.38 7.05
N LEU A 50 1.25 0.84 5.90
CA LEU A 50 0.83 2.12 5.29
C LEU A 50 -0.63 2.05 4.81
N ALA A 51 -1.04 0.96 4.16
CA ALA A 51 -2.41 0.77 3.67
C ALA A 51 -3.42 0.76 4.84
N VAL A 52 -3.15 -0.03 5.88
CA VAL A 52 -3.94 -0.05 7.12
C VAL A 52 -4.06 1.34 7.73
N THR A 53 -2.96 2.09 7.82
CA THR A 53 -2.97 3.46 8.34
C THR A 53 -3.82 4.38 7.47
N THR A 54 -3.72 4.24 6.16
CA THR A 54 -4.46 5.04 5.17
C THR A 54 -5.95 4.80 5.30
N TYR A 55 -6.41 3.56 5.19
CA TYR A 55 -7.83 3.21 5.31
C TYR A 55 -8.41 3.59 6.68
N SER A 56 -7.65 3.36 7.76
CA SER A 56 -8.08 3.75 9.11
C SER A 56 -8.37 5.25 9.21
N ASN A 57 -7.54 6.10 8.59
CA ASN A 57 -7.72 7.55 8.64
C ASN A 57 -8.76 8.05 7.63
N ILE A 58 -8.96 7.37 6.50
CA ILE A 58 -10.12 7.63 5.62
C ILE A 58 -11.41 7.43 6.41
N ILE A 59 -11.56 6.27 7.06
CA ILE A 59 -12.77 5.91 7.80
C ILE A 59 -13.01 6.83 9.01
N ASN A 60 -11.96 7.17 9.75
CA ASN A 60 -12.11 7.88 11.02
C ASN A 60 -12.09 9.41 10.89
N VAL A 61 -11.49 9.96 9.82
CA VAL A 61 -11.19 11.40 9.74
C VAL A 61 -11.75 12.05 8.48
N ALA A 62 -11.86 11.34 7.35
CA ALA A 62 -12.24 11.98 6.09
C ALA A 62 -13.76 12.27 6.04
N PRO A 63 -14.19 13.54 5.87
CA PRO A 63 -15.61 13.89 5.90
C PRO A 63 -16.44 13.16 4.84
N PHE A 64 -15.89 12.98 3.64
CA PHE A 64 -16.59 12.37 2.52
C PHE A 64 -17.01 10.92 2.81
N PHE A 65 -16.24 10.19 3.63
CA PHE A 65 -16.52 8.79 3.95
C PHE A 65 -17.92 8.61 4.55
N ALA A 66 -18.31 9.47 5.49
CA ALA A 66 -19.61 9.41 6.15
C ALA A 66 -20.79 9.73 5.20
N ASN A 67 -20.51 10.39 4.08
CA ASN A 67 -21.49 10.78 3.07
C ASN A 67 -21.56 9.81 1.89
N LEU A 68 -20.68 8.81 1.82
CA LEU A 68 -20.76 7.73 0.83
C LEU A 68 -21.98 6.85 1.06
N GLU A 69 -22.40 6.13 0.01
CA GLU A 69 -23.40 5.07 0.17
C GLU A 69 -22.90 3.99 1.15
N SER A 70 -23.83 3.34 1.85
CA SER A 70 -23.47 2.39 2.90
C SER A 70 -22.67 1.20 2.39
N ASP A 71 -22.89 0.79 1.14
CA ASP A 71 -22.16 -0.31 0.51
C ASP A 71 -20.69 0.08 0.27
N ASP A 72 -20.44 1.28 -0.28
CA ASP A 72 -19.10 1.85 -0.46
C ASP A 72 -18.35 2.01 0.87
N GLN A 73 -19.04 2.44 1.93
CA GLN A 73 -18.47 2.49 3.27
C GLN A 73 -18.06 1.09 3.76
N GLY A 74 -18.92 0.10 3.53
CA GLY A 74 -18.67 -1.30 3.89
C GLY A 74 -17.44 -1.86 3.17
N TYR A 75 -17.27 -1.54 1.88
CA TYR A 75 -16.08 -1.95 1.12
C TYR A 75 -14.79 -1.34 1.66
N LEU A 76 -14.75 -0.03 1.96
CA LEU A 76 -13.54 0.59 2.53
C LEU A 76 -13.21 0.02 3.92
N GLN A 77 -14.23 -0.33 4.70
CA GLN A 77 -14.05 -1.02 5.98
C GLN A 77 -13.50 -2.43 5.81
N ALA A 78 -13.97 -3.17 4.80
CA ALA A 78 -13.50 -4.51 4.46
C ALA A 78 -12.04 -4.48 3.97
N ALA A 79 -11.70 -3.57 3.05
CA ALA A 79 -10.32 -3.37 2.59
C ALA A 79 -9.37 -3.16 3.76
N ARG A 80 -9.72 -2.30 4.74
CA ARG A 80 -8.93 -2.15 5.97
C ARG A 80 -8.68 -3.47 6.72
N GLN A 81 -9.66 -4.38 6.78
CA GLN A 81 -9.50 -5.69 7.40
C GLN A 81 -8.54 -6.58 6.59
N GLU A 82 -8.67 -6.54 5.27
CA GLU A 82 -7.85 -7.30 4.33
C GLU A 82 -6.38 -6.87 4.41
N GLU A 83 -6.08 -5.56 4.38
CA GLU A 83 -4.71 -5.06 4.54
C GLU A 83 -4.09 -5.43 5.89
N MET A 84 -4.88 -5.45 6.96
CA MET A 84 -4.39 -5.88 8.27
C MET A 84 -4.13 -7.40 8.28
N SER A 85 -4.91 -8.17 7.53
CA SER A 85 -4.68 -9.61 7.33
C SER A 85 -3.42 -9.86 6.49
N HIS A 86 -3.19 -9.07 5.44
CA HIS A 86 -1.94 -9.08 4.68
C HIS A 86 -0.78 -8.81 5.63
N TYR A 87 -0.74 -7.64 6.28
CA TYR A 87 0.33 -7.27 7.23
C TYR A 87 0.70 -8.39 8.22
N LEU A 88 -0.29 -9.02 8.85
CA LEU A 88 -0.05 -10.10 9.82
C LEU A 88 0.55 -11.34 9.18
N LEU A 89 0.18 -11.64 7.94
CA LEU A 89 0.78 -12.70 7.15
C LEU A 89 2.26 -12.41 6.88
N GLU A 90 2.62 -11.23 6.36
CA GLU A 90 4.04 -10.89 6.13
C GLU A 90 4.83 -10.87 7.44
N GLN A 91 4.27 -10.25 8.49
CA GLN A 91 4.87 -10.25 9.83
C GLN A 91 5.12 -11.67 10.35
N SER A 92 4.21 -12.60 10.10
CA SER A 92 4.42 -14.01 10.50
C SER A 92 5.55 -14.67 9.72
N ALA A 93 5.78 -14.27 8.48
CA ALA A 93 6.84 -14.80 7.63
C ALA A 93 8.21 -14.21 7.99
N THR A 94 8.29 -12.90 8.23
CA THR A 94 9.51 -12.17 8.61
C THR A 94 9.90 -12.40 10.07
N GLY A 95 8.91 -12.71 10.92
CA GLY A 95 9.06 -12.85 12.36
C GLY A 95 9.25 -11.51 13.09
N LYS A 96 8.99 -10.37 12.44
CA LYS A 96 9.19 -9.03 13.02
C LYS A 96 8.09 -8.08 12.54
N PRO A 97 7.69 -7.09 13.37
CA PRO A 97 6.82 -6.02 12.91
C PRO A 97 7.53 -5.09 11.93
N SER A 98 6.72 -4.29 11.22
CA SER A 98 7.23 -3.23 10.35
C SER A 98 8.19 -2.33 11.12
N PRO A 99 9.34 -1.96 10.52
CA PRO A 99 10.27 -1.02 11.13
C PRO A 99 9.72 0.41 11.20
N PHE A 100 8.58 0.70 10.54
CA PHE A 100 7.91 1.99 10.57
C PHE A 100 6.55 1.89 11.23
N THR A 101 6.32 2.78 12.19
CA THR A 101 5.07 2.85 12.98
C THR A 101 4.37 4.20 12.83
N SER A 102 4.84 5.04 11.91
CA SER A 102 4.27 6.36 11.63
C SER A 102 4.51 6.72 10.17
N PHE A 103 3.49 7.33 9.56
CA PHE A 103 3.48 7.68 8.14
C PHE A 103 3.15 9.14 7.89
N PHE A 104 3.62 9.68 6.77
CA PHE A 104 3.42 11.04 6.30
C PHE A 104 2.61 11.01 5.00
N TYR A 105 1.81 12.06 4.77
CA TYR A 105 0.93 12.12 3.60
C TYR A 105 0.98 13.49 2.93
N PRO A 106 0.58 13.59 1.65
CA PRO A 106 0.37 14.87 0.99
C PRO A 106 -0.61 15.76 1.78
N PRO A 107 -0.52 17.10 1.64
CA PRO A 107 -1.52 18.01 2.17
C PRO A 107 -2.92 17.61 1.71
N ASN A 108 -3.90 17.75 2.60
CA ASN A 108 -5.32 17.45 2.36
C ASN A 108 -5.67 15.96 2.10
N MET A 109 -4.73 15.02 2.29
CA MET A 109 -4.97 13.58 2.11
C MET A 109 -6.26 13.04 2.75
N PHE A 110 -6.65 13.57 3.92
CA PHE A 110 -7.86 13.13 4.63
C PHE A 110 -8.91 14.24 4.76
N ALA A 111 -8.80 15.30 3.96
CA ALA A 111 -9.73 16.43 3.98
C ALA A 111 -10.39 16.66 2.61
N ASP A 112 -9.73 16.27 1.52
CA ASP A 112 -10.18 16.43 0.14
C ASP A 112 -10.35 15.05 -0.51
N ALA A 113 -11.55 14.75 -0.98
CA ALA A 113 -11.88 13.44 -1.54
C ALA A 113 -11.06 13.11 -2.80
N GLN A 114 -10.84 14.10 -3.68
CA GLN A 114 -10.04 13.91 -4.90
C GLN A 114 -8.58 13.58 -4.57
N THR A 115 -7.98 14.29 -3.61
CA THR A 115 -6.63 14.01 -3.12
C THR A 115 -6.57 12.62 -2.50
N THR A 116 -7.56 12.26 -1.68
CA THR A 116 -7.66 10.94 -1.05
C THR A 116 -7.64 9.83 -2.10
N LEU A 117 -8.55 9.89 -3.09
CA LEU A 117 -8.70 8.84 -4.11
C LEU A 117 -7.50 8.77 -5.07
N ASN A 118 -6.88 9.91 -5.41
CA ASN A 118 -5.65 9.95 -6.19
C ASN A 118 -4.49 9.24 -5.47
N VAL A 119 -4.32 9.52 -4.17
CA VAL A 119 -3.27 8.87 -3.37
C VAL A 119 -3.58 7.40 -3.18
N LEU A 120 -4.83 7.03 -2.91
CA LEU A 120 -5.24 5.64 -2.77
C LEU A 120 -4.88 4.84 -4.02
N VAL A 121 -5.32 5.27 -5.21
CA VAL A 121 -4.95 4.59 -6.48
C VAL A 121 -3.45 4.62 -6.74
N THR A 122 -2.73 5.67 -6.32
CA THR A 122 -1.26 5.71 -6.41
C THR A 122 -0.59 4.64 -5.55
N LEU A 123 -1.09 4.42 -4.34
CA LEU A 123 -0.62 3.36 -3.44
C LEU A 123 -0.96 1.98 -4.01
N GLU A 124 -2.20 1.75 -4.45
CA GLU A 124 -2.59 0.46 -5.03
C GLU A 124 -1.78 0.10 -6.27
N ASP A 125 -1.55 1.05 -7.18
CA ASP A 125 -0.67 0.82 -8.33
C ASP A 125 0.76 0.45 -7.90
N ALA A 126 1.28 1.06 -6.83
CA ALA A 126 2.58 0.72 -6.28
C ALA A 126 2.60 -0.67 -5.61
N PHE A 127 1.55 -1.03 -4.87
CA PHE A 127 1.40 -2.32 -4.19
C PHE A 127 1.29 -3.46 -5.20
N ILE A 128 0.40 -3.34 -6.20
CA ILE A 128 0.27 -4.29 -7.31
C ILE A 128 1.62 -4.50 -8.00
N ALA A 129 2.35 -3.41 -8.31
CA ALA A 129 3.65 -3.51 -8.97
C ALA A 129 4.71 -4.17 -8.07
N ALA A 130 4.67 -3.96 -6.76
CA ALA A 130 5.53 -4.64 -5.79
C ALA A 130 5.24 -6.15 -5.73
N TYR A 131 3.97 -6.55 -5.70
CA TYR A 131 3.59 -7.96 -5.73
C TYR A 131 3.94 -8.63 -7.06
N LEU A 132 3.85 -7.92 -8.20
CA LEU A 132 4.38 -8.41 -9.48
C LEU A 132 5.89 -8.65 -9.45
N VAL A 133 6.65 -7.83 -8.73
CA VAL A 133 8.08 -8.10 -8.46
C VAL A 133 8.23 -9.35 -7.60
N GLY A 134 7.42 -9.52 -6.56
CA GLY A 134 7.38 -10.73 -5.73
C GLY A 134 7.12 -12.00 -6.54
N VAL A 135 6.09 -12.01 -7.39
CA VAL A 135 5.75 -13.12 -8.29
C VAL A 135 6.94 -13.53 -9.17
N ARG A 136 7.76 -12.57 -9.63
CA ARG A 136 8.94 -12.85 -10.46
C ARG A 136 10.13 -13.35 -9.65
N ASN A 137 10.33 -12.77 -8.46
CA ASN A 137 11.62 -12.82 -7.77
C ASN A 137 11.63 -13.69 -6.52
N PHE A 138 10.48 -14.03 -5.93
CA PHE A 138 10.43 -14.94 -4.78
C PHE A 138 11.06 -16.29 -5.12
N SER A 139 11.80 -16.88 -4.19
CA SER A 139 12.58 -18.08 -4.47
C SER A 139 11.74 -19.36 -4.54
N THR A 140 10.55 -19.38 -3.93
CA THR A 140 9.67 -20.55 -3.88
C THR A 140 8.36 -20.34 -4.62
N PRO A 141 7.76 -21.39 -5.21
CA PRO A 141 6.42 -21.31 -5.80
C PRO A 141 5.36 -20.83 -4.80
N ASP A 142 5.42 -21.29 -3.55
CA ASP A 142 4.48 -20.94 -2.47
C ASP A 142 4.45 -19.42 -2.20
N LEU A 143 5.62 -18.78 -2.12
CA LEU A 143 5.71 -17.33 -1.94
C LEU A 143 5.23 -16.58 -3.19
N ARG A 144 5.50 -17.09 -4.40
CA ARG A 144 5.00 -16.50 -5.65
C ARG A 144 3.48 -16.58 -5.75
N VAL A 145 2.89 -17.71 -5.37
CA VAL A 145 1.44 -17.89 -5.34
C VAL A 145 0.82 -16.98 -4.29
N THR A 146 1.43 -16.87 -3.12
CA THR A 146 0.98 -15.94 -2.06
C THR A 146 0.98 -14.50 -2.57
N ALA A 147 2.07 -14.05 -3.20
CA ALA A 147 2.15 -12.73 -3.82
C ALA A 147 1.06 -12.51 -4.88
N ALA A 148 0.78 -13.52 -5.71
CA ALA A 148 -0.27 -13.43 -6.73
C ALA A 148 -1.69 -13.37 -6.13
N ARG A 149 -1.92 -14.04 -4.99
CA ARG A 149 -3.20 -13.98 -4.28
C ARG A 149 -3.46 -12.57 -3.74
N ILE A 150 -2.48 -11.99 -3.06
CA ILE A 150 -2.59 -10.63 -2.51
C ILE A 150 -2.73 -9.60 -3.64
N MET A 151 -1.89 -9.69 -4.68
CA MET A 151 -2.00 -8.84 -5.88
C MET A 151 -3.40 -8.83 -6.51
N GLY A 152 -4.13 -9.96 -6.45
CA GLY A 152 -5.51 -10.03 -6.91
C GLY A 152 -6.44 -9.12 -6.10
N ILE A 153 -6.29 -9.13 -4.78
CA ILE A 153 -7.02 -8.27 -3.85
C ILE A 153 -6.63 -6.79 -4.03
N GLU A 154 -5.35 -6.47 -4.21
CA GLU A 154 -4.94 -5.08 -4.48
C GLU A 154 -5.57 -4.51 -5.77
N SER A 155 -5.84 -5.36 -6.76
CA SER A 155 -6.57 -4.95 -7.98
C SER A 155 -8.02 -4.58 -7.67
N ASP A 156 -8.66 -5.32 -6.75
CA ASP A 156 -10.01 -5.01 -6.27
C ASP A 156 -10.00 -3.69 -5.48
N HIS A 157 -9.02 -3.47 -4.60
CA HIS A 157 -8.83 -2.19 -3.88
C HIS A 157 -8.70 -0.99 -4.83
N ARG A 158 -7.87 -1.12 -5.87
CA ARG A 158 -7.73 -0.06 -6.89
C ARG A 158 -9.03 0.19 -7.64
N THR A 159 -9.75 -0.87 -7.96
CA THR A 159 -11.03 -0.77 -8.67
C THR A 159 -12.07 -0.10 -7.79
N LEU A 160 -12.13 -0.45 -6.50
CA LEU A 160 -13.01 0.16 -5.51
C LEU A 160 -12.81 1.67 -5.42
N ALA A 161 -11.56 2.14 -5.34
CA ALA A 161 -11.27 3.58 -5.29
C ALA A 161 -11.86 4.33 -6.50
N ARG A 162 -11.95 3.68 -7.65
CA ARG A 162 -12.58 4.22 -8.87
C ARG A 162 -14.11 4.12 -8.83
N VAL A 163 -14.66 3.04 -8.29
CA VAL A 163 -16.12 2.86 -8.11
C VAL A 163 -16.70 3.91 -7.17
N VAL A 164 -15.98 4.25 -6.08
CA VAL A 164 -16.43 5.21 -5.07
C VAL A 164 -16.45 6.65 -5.60
N GLY A 165 -15.60 6.98 -6.57
CA GLY A 165 -15.42 8.35 -7.08
C GLY A 165 -16.72 9.05 -7.49
N PRO A 166 -17.54 8.46 -8.39
CA PRO A 166 -18.83 9.02 -8.79
C PRO A 166 -19.83 9.19 -7.64
N GLY A 167 -19.72 8.38 -6.58
CA GLY A 167 -20.59 8.44 -5.39
C GLY A 167 -20.22 9.54 -4.39
N VAL A 168 -19.09 10.22 -4.57
CA VAL A 168 -18.69 11.33 -3.70
C VAL A 168 -19.68 12.49 -3.85
N ALA A 169 -20.25 12.93 -2.73
CA ALA A 169 -21.24 14.01 -2.72
C ALA A 169 -20.65 15.35 -3.19
N ALA A 170 -21.49 16.20 -3.79
CA ALA A 170 -21.08 17.53 -4.24
C ALA A 170 -20.55 18.43 -3.11
N SER A 171 -21.02 18.22 -1.87
CA SER A 171 -20.51 18.91 -0.67
C SER A 171 -19.07 18.55 -0.33
N ASP A 172 -18.60 17.39 -0.77
CA ASP A 172 -17.25 16.86 -0.53
C ASP A 172 -16.34 16.96 -1.77
N GLY A 173 -16.79 17.70 -2.79
CA GLY A 173 -16.03 17.95 -4.02
C GLY A 173 -16.27 16.95 -5.16
N GLY A 174 -17.27 16.08 -5.05
CA GLY A 174 -17.67 15.16 -6.13
C GLY A 174 -18.76 15.70 -7.06
N PRO A 175 -19.27 14.88 -8.00
CA PRO A 175 -18.80 13.53 -8.31
C PRO A 175 -17.38 13.55 -8.89
N ILE A 176 -16.57 12.54 -8.56
CA ILE A 176 -15.20 12.41 -9.08
C ILE A 176 -15.21 11.45 -10.27
N GLU A 177 -14.98 12.01 -11.45
CA GLU A 177 -15.03 11.26 -12.72
C GLU A 177 -13.66 10.89 -13.27
N ASN A 178 -12.59 11.43 -12.67
CA ASN A 178 -11.21 11.11 -13.07
C ASN A 178 -10.32 10.95 -11.84
N ILE A 179 -9.45 9.95 -11.87
CA ILE A 179 -8.45 9.71 -10.82
C ILE A 179 -7.05 9.67 -11.45
N THR A 180 -6.09 10.29 -10.78
CA THR A 180 -4.68 10.30 -11.17
C THR A 180 -3.89 9.39 -10.24
N GLY A 181 -3.48 8.23 -10.75
CA GLY A 181 -2.60 7.30 -10.04
C GLY A 181 -1.11 7.63 -10.22
N ILE A 182 -0.26 6.64 -9.93
CA ILE A 182 1.21 6.79 -9.92
C ILE A 182 1.82 7.20 -11.27
N GLN A 183 1.10 6.96 -12.37
CA GLN A 183 1.54 7.35 -13.71
C GLN A 183 1.36 8.86 -13.99
N GLY A 184 0.73 9.61 -13.07
CA GLY A 184 0.55 11.06 -13.19
C GLY A 184 -0.38 11.47 -14.34
N THR A 185 -1.13 10.52 -14.90
CA THR A 185 -2.14 10.77 -15.94
C THR A 185 -3.50 10.58 -15.31
N ALA A 186 -4.38 11.58 -15.45
CA ALA A 186 -5.77 11.45 -15.07
C ALA A 186 -6.49 10.45 -15.99
N GLU A 187 -7.22 9.52 -15.39
CA GLU A 187 -7.97 8.50 -16.11
C GLU A 187 -9.43 8.53 -15.71
N SER A 188 -10.31 8.25 -16.68
CA SER A 188 -11.74 8.04 -16.44
C SER A 188 -11.95 6.93 -15.42
N VAL A 189 -12.88 7.15 -14.50
CA VAL A 189 -13.40 6.10 -13.60
C VAL A 189 -14.52 5.27 -14.24
N ASP A 190 -14.95 5.59 -15.46
CA ASP A 190 -15.95 4.83 -16.22
C ASP A 190 -15.31 4.20 -17.51
N PRO A 191 -15.31 2.86 -17.65
CA PRO A 191 -15.62 1.88 -16.60
C PRO A 191 -14.51 1.86 -15.53
N PRO A 192 -14.83 1.49 -14.27
CA PRO A 192 -13.85 1.52 -13.17
C PRO A 192 -12.74 0.49 -13.33
N ASN A 193 -13.03 -0.61 -14.03
CA ASN A 193 -12.04 -1.57 -14.50
C ASN A 193 -11.69 -1.27 -15.96
N ASN A 194 -10.51 -0.70 -16.19
CA ASN A 194 -10.10 -0.23 -17.50
C ASN A 194 -8.83 -0.92 -18.06
N ASN A 195 -8.40 -2.04 -17.46
CA ASN A 195 -7.15 -2.71 -17.84
C ASN A 195 -7.39 -4.17 -18.23
N GLY A 196 -6.79 -4.62 -19.35
CA GLY A 196 -6.78 -6.04 -19.73
C GLY A 196 -5.70 -6.86 -19.00
N TYR A 197 -4.66 -6.21 -18.48
CA TYR A 197 -3.57 -6.79 -17.71
C TYR A 197 -3.10 -5.81 -16.65
N GLU A 198 -2.55 -6.33 -15.54
CA GLU A 198 -1.98 -5.46 -14.53
C GLU A 198 -0.78 -4.66 -15.03
N ARG A 199 -0.76 -3.39 -14.62
CA ARG A 199 0.29 -2.46 -15.00
C ARG A 199 1.54 -2.80 -14.22
N THR A 200 2.59 -3.17 -14.94
CA THR A 200 3.86 -3.56 -14.30
C THR A 200 4.67 -2.38 -13.79
N LEU A 201 4.32 -1.15 -14.20
CA LEU A 201 5.11 0.08 -14.05
C LEU A 201 6.57 -0.05 -14.55
N CYS A 202 6.86 -1.11 -15.32
CA CYS A 202 8.21 -1.56 -15.65
C CYS A 202 9.12 -1.74 -14.41
N TRP A 203 8.54 -2.01 -13.24
CA TRP A 203 9.31 -2.31 -12.03
C TRP A 203 9.78 -3.75 -12.07
N THR A 204 11.09 -3.92 -11.89
CA THR A 204 11.77 -5.23 -11.92
C THR A 204 12.48 -5.53 -10.61
N GLN A 205 12.66 -4.51 -9.76
CA GLN A 205 13.35 -4.59 -8.49
C GLN A 205 12.48 -3.99 -7.38
N ILE A 206 12.45 -4.64 -6.21
CA ILE A 206 11.65 -4.17 -5.08
C ILE A 206 12.08 -2.78 -4.60
N ALA A 207 13.35 -2.42 -4.82
CA ALA A 207 13.87 -1.08 -4.55
C ALA A 207 13.10 0.04 -5.26
N GLN A 208 12.43 -0.24 -6.38
CA GLN A 208 11.60 0.73 -7.09
C GLN A 208 10.29 1.01 -6.36
N ALA A 209 9.63 -0.03 -5.86
CA ALA A 209 8.44 0.11 -5.00
C ALA A 209 8.80 0.83 -3.70
N VAL A 210 9.89 0.41 -3.06
CA VAL A 210 10.45 1.07 -1.87
C VAL A 210 10.69 2.57 -2.12
N ALA A 211 11.28 2.94 -3.25
CA ALA A 211 11.52 4.34 -3.59
C ALA A 211 10.21 5.13 -3.74
N ALA A 212 9.17 4.53 -4.31
CA ALA A 212 7.85 5.15 -4.45
C ALA A 212 7.16 5.37 -3.09
N LEU A 213 7.37 4.46 -2.13
CA LEU A 213 6.79 4.54 -0.78
C LEU A 213 7.64 5.38 0.20
N THR A 214 8.89 5.67 -0.13
CA THR A 214 9.83 6.38 0.77
C THR A 214 9.28 7.70 1.33
N PRO A 215 8.59 8.55 0.54
CA PRO A 215 7.99 9.79 1.06
C PRO A 215 6.95 9.58 2.17
N PHE A 216 6.34 8.39 2.26
CA PHE A 216 5.35 8.10 3.31
C PHE A 216 5.99 7.68 4.63
N VAL A 217 7.25 7.24 4.64
CA VAL A 217 7.90 6.65 5.84
C VAL A 217 9.07 7.46 6.38
N ASP A 218 9.70 8.28 5.54
CA ASP A 218 10.86 9.09 5.90
C ASP A 218 10.51 10.58 5.91
N ALA A 219 10.72 11.26 7.04
CA ALA A 219 10.34 12.66 7.20
C ALA A 219 11.08 13.62 6.26
N GLN A 220 12.33 13.32 5.90
CA GLN A 220 13.10 14.18 4.98
C GLN A 220 12.61 14.01 3.55
N ALA A 221 12.37 12.76 3.13
CA ALA A 221 11.78 12.45 1.83
C ALA A 221 10.36 12.99 1.71
N ALA A 222 9.56 12.88 2.78
CA ALA A 222 8.24 13.47 2.89
C ALA A 222 8.30 14.98 2.66
N GLN A 223 9.18 15.69 3.38
CA GLN A 223 9.38 17.13 3.21
C GLN A 223 9.81 17.48 1.77
N ALA A 224 10.74 16.71 1.20
CA ALA A 224 11.20 16.91 -0.17
C ALA A 224 10.10 16.66 -1.22
N ALA A 225 9.16 15.75 -0.94
CA ALA A 225 7.98 15.46 -1.76
C ALA A 225 6.82 16.44 -1.52
N GLY A 226 6.96 17.38 -0.56
CA GLY A 226 5.93 18.36 -0.21
C GLY A 226 4.81 17.81 0.67
N PHE A 227 5.05 16.70 1.37
CA PHE A 227 4.10 16.11 2.32
C PHE A 227 4.02 16.96 3.60
N ASP A 228 2.91 16.84 4.32
CA ASP A 228 2.78 17.41 5.65
C ASP A 228 3.56 16.57 6.66
N THR A 229 4.72 17.09 7.07
CA THR A 229 5.60 16.46 8.06
C THR A 229 5.27 16.87 9.50
N THR A 230 4.36 17.82 9.68
CA THR A 230 3.95 18.30 11.01
C THR A 230 2.96 17.37 11.70
N LYS A 231 2.28 16.53 10.92
CA LYS A 231 1.26 15.59 11.39
C LYS A 231 1.54 14.17 10.87
N PRO A 232 2.41 13.39 11.56
CA PRO A 232 2.53 11.97 11.28
C PRO A 232 1.26 11.22 11.73
N PHE A 233 0.94 10.13 11.05
CA PHE A 233 -0.18 9.25 11.35
C PHE A 233 0.36 7.91 11.82
N ALA A 234 -0.06 7.49 13.02
CA ALA A 234 0.44 6.26 13.63
C ALA A 234 -0.16 5.01 12.97
N PHE A 235 0.68 3.98 12.83
CA PHE A 235 0.21 2.63 12.53
C PHE A 235 -0.35 1.99 13.80
N GLU A 236 -1.60 1.53 13.72
CA GLU A 236 -2.26 0.83 14.81
C GLU A 236 -2.69 -0.55 14.34
N SER A 237 -1.92 -1.57 14.71
CA SER A 237 -2.26 -2.96 14.41
C SER A 237 -3.50 -3.42 15.19
N PHE A 238 -4.34 -4.23 14.57
CA PHE A 238 -5.49 -4.86 15.21
C PHE A 238 -5.67 -6.31 14.71
N THR A 239 -6.54 -7.07 15.36
CA THR A 239 -6.93 -8.40 14.85
C THR A 239 -8.03 -8.22 13.81
N PRO A 240 -7.79 -8.57 12.53
CA PRO A 240 -8.80 -8.41 11.49
C PRO A 240 -9.98 -9.35 11.73
N THR A 241 -11.17 -8.90 11.34
CA THR A 241 -12.38 -9.72 11.28
C THR A 241 -12.77 -9.89 9.82
N LEU A 242 -12.46 -11.06 9.26
CA LEU A 242 -12.85 -11.39 7.89
C LEU A 242 -14.32 -11.85 7.84
N PRO A 243 -15.05 -11.57 6.75
CA PRO A 243 -16.48 -11.92 6.65
C PRO A 243 -16.72 -13.43 6.53
N SER A 244 -15.69 -14.21 6.19
CA SER A 244 -15.76 -15.66 6.02
C SER A 244 -14.40 -16.31 6.28
N ALA A 245 -14.43 -17.50 6.88
CA ALA A 245 -13.24 -18.33 7.06
C ALA A 245 -12.60 -18.75 5.72
N LEU A 246 -13.33 -18.65 4.60
CA LEU A 246 -12.77 -18.88 3.26
C LEU A 246 -11.72 -17.85 2.85
N GLY A 247 -11.76 -16.66 3.45
CA GLY A 247 -10.75 -15.62 3.23
C GLY A 247 -9.53 -15.75 4.14
N GLU A 248 -9.56 -16.63 5.15
CA GLU A 248 -8.46 -16.77 6.10
C GLU A 248 -7.21 -17.34 5.44
N PHE A 249 -6.05 -16.85 5.87
CA PHE A 249 -4.79 -17.48 5.51
C PHE A 249 -4.64 -18.82 6.25
N ILE A 250 -4.60 -19.91 5.48
CA ILE A 250 -4.45 -21.27 6.02
C ILE A 250 -2.98 -21.71 5.99
N SER A 251 -2.32 -21.56 4.83
CA SER A 251 -0.91 -21.94 4.66
C SER A 251 -0.28 -21.36 3.38
N PHE A 252 1.06 -21.25 3.37
CA PHE A 252 1.83 -20.90 2.18
C PHE A 252 1.79 -22.00 1.10
N LYS A 253 1.54 -23.25 1.48
CA LYS A 253 1.45 -24.40 0.55
C LYS A 253 0.11 -24.46 -0.19
N GLY A 254 -0.83 -23.58 0.15
CA GLY A 254 -2.21 -23.64 -0.33
C GLY A 254 -3.07 -24.66 0.45
N CYS A 255 -4.09 -25.17 -0.22
CA CYS A 255 -5.00 -26.21 0.25
C CYS A 255 -4.49 -27.61 -0.12
#